data_AF-A0A5B8MT25-F1
#
_entry.id   AF-A0A5B8MT25-F1
#
_cell.length_a   1.000
_cell.length_b   1.000
_cell.length_c   1.000
_cell.angle_alpha   90.00
_cell.angle_beta   90.00
_cell.angle_gamma   90.00
#
_symmetry.space_group_name_H-M   'P 1'
#
loop_
_entity.id
_entity.type
_entity.pdbx_description
1 polymer ?
#
loop_
_entity_poly.entity_id
_entity_poly.type
_entity_poly.pdbx_seq_one_letter_code
_entity_poly.pdbx_strand_id
1 'polypeptide(L)'
;MKETKEGEEKRLGPSNIGYKLLKKAGWSDGEALGKNQDGIKSPVQPSLQKGRAGLGKVVKEVSRKKRKAAEPGDAACGDSKVVCAKRRREAEIEERRRKQQVVEMYREFREPDAGAEQFHPLKSKSRLSATNPLLDD
;
A
#
# COMPACT_ATOMS: atom_id res chain seq x y z
N MET A 1 -2.02 -6.25 -43.45
CA MET A 1 -2.14 -5.25 -42.37
C MET A 1 -2.44 -6.00 -41.09
N LYS A 2 -1.63 -5.85 -40.04
CA LYS A 2 -1.81 -6.56 -38.76
C LYS A 2 -2.58 -5.65 -37.81
N GLU A 3 -3.82 -6.00 -37.49
CA GLU A 3 -4.61 -5.34 -36.45
C GLU A 3 -4.02 -5.67 -35.08
N THR A 4 -3.60 -4.65 -34.34
CA THR A 4 -3.06 -4.78 -32.98
C THR A 4 -4.20 -4.92 -31.98
N LYS A 5 -4.42 -6.15 -31.49
CA LYS A 5 -5.50 -6.55 -30.56
C LYS A 5 -5.35 -6.09 -29.11
N GLU A 6 -4.40 -5.20 -28.82
CA GLU A 6 -3.99 -4.87 -27.43
C GLU A 6 -4.94 -3.87 -26.72
N GLY A 7 -5.83 -3.20 -27.47
CA GLY A 7 -6.75 -2.19 -26.91
C GLY A 7 -8.15 -2.70 -26.52
N GLU A 8 -8.50 -3.95 -26.82
CA GLU A 8 -9.86 -4.46 -26.61
C GLU A 8 -10.12 -5.03 -25.21
N GLU A 9 -9.07 -5.39 -24.48
CA GLU A 9 -9.19 -6.12 -23.19
C GLU A 9 -9.90 -5.32 -22.08
N LYS A 10 -10.08 -3.99 -22.23
CA LYS A 10 -10.75 -3.14 -21.23
C LYS A 10 -11.77 -2.19 -21.83
N ARG A 11 -12.62 -2.67 -22.75
CA ARG A 11 -13.80 -1.90 -23.18
C ARG A 11 -14.80 -1.77 -22.02
N LEU A 12 -15.44 -0.61 -21.90
CA LEU A 12 -16.52 -0.38 -20.94
C LEU A 12 -17.77 -1.13 -21.40
N GLY A 13 -18.32 -1.99 -20.54
CA GLY A 13 -19.56 -2.71 -20.84
C GLY A 13 -20.82 -1.83 -20.75
N PRO A 14 -21.97 -2.32 -21.24
CA PRO A 14 -23.24 -1.60 -21.26
C PRO A 14 -23.85 -1.34 -19.88
N SER A 15 -23.33 -1.98 -18.83
CA SER A 15 -23.69 -1.68 -17.44
C SER A 15 -23.21 -0.29 -17.00
N ASN A 16 -22.14 0.23 -17.61
CA ASN A 16 -21.55 1.51 -17.26
C ASN A 16 -22.48 2.69 -17.60
N ILE A 17 -22.62 3.63 -16.67
CA ILE A 17 -23.52 4.80 -16.82
C ILE A 17 -23.05 5.70 -17.97
N GLY A 18 -21.75 5.95 -18.09
CA GLY A 18 -21.17 6.76 -19.17
C GLY A 18 -21.42 6.15 -20.55
N TYR A 19 -21.32 4.83 -20.67
CA TYR A 19 -21.66 4.12 -21.92
C TYR A 19 -23.12 4.36 -22.33
N LYS A 20 -24.05 4.31 -21.37
CA LYS A 20 -25.48 4.59 -21.63
C LYS A 20 -25.71 6.04 -22.04
N LEU A 21 -25.01 6.99 -21.42
CA LEU A 21 -25.12 8.41 -21.74
C LEU A 21 -24.58 8.71 -23.15
N LEU A 22 -23.44 8.13 -23.52
CA LEU A 22 -22.88 8.27 -24.87
C LEU A 22 -23.85 7.73 -25.94
N LYS A 23 -24.43 6.54 -25.72
CA LYS A 23 -25.46 5.99 -26.61
C LYS A 23 -26.66 6.91 -26.78
N LYS A 24 -27.13 7.53 -25.69
CA LYS A 24 -28.23 8.51 -25.75
C LYS A 24 -27.86 9.79 -26.49
N ALA A 25 -26.58 10.18 -26.45
CA ALA A 25 -26.06 11.32 -27.19
C ALA A 25 -25.83 11.02 -28.69
N GLY A 26 -26.14 9.80 -29.16
CA GLY A 26 -26.01 9.40 -30.55
C GLY A 26 -24.65 8.76 -30.90
N TRP A 27 -23.81 8.45 -29.92
CA TRP A 27 -22.57 7.71 -30.14
C TRP A 27 -22.86 6.20 -30.22
N SER A 28 -22.24 5.51 -31.19
CA SER A 28 -22.36 4.06 -31.37
C SER A 28 -21.05 3.33 -31.00
N ASP A 29 -21.15 2.05 -30.66
CA ASP A 29 -19.98 1.27 -30.22
C ASP A 29 -19.01 1.03 -31.39
N GLY A 30 -17.74 1.35 -31.20
CA GLY A 30 -16.70 1.24 -32.23
C GLY A 30 -16.51 2.47 -33.10
N GLU A 31 -17.35 3.50 -32.96
CA GLU A 31 -17.18 4.78 -33.65
C GLU A 31 -16.26 5.74 -32.88
N ALA A 32 -15.50 6.53 -33.63
CA ALA A 32 -14.74 7.66 -33.09
C ALA A 32 -15.67 8.86 -32.85
N LEU A 33 -15.29 9.70 -31.90
CA LEU A 33 -16.01 10.95 -31.62
C LEU A 33 -15.70 12.00 -32.70
N GLY A 34 -16.60 12.99 -32.86
CA GLY A 34 -16.44 14.11 -33.79
C GLY A 34 -17.35 13.99 -35.02
N LYS A 35 -17.55 15.11 -35.72
CA LYS A 35 -18.52 15.24 -36.82
C LYS A 35 -18.27 14.25 -37.98
N ASN A 36 -17.02 14.00 -38.32
CA ASN A 36 -16.64 13.04 -39.36
C ASN A 36 -15.97 11.78 -38.78
N GLN A 37 -16.17 11.49 -37.49
CA GLN A 37 -15.50 10.38 -36.79
C GLN A 37 -13.95 10.51 -36.80
N ASP A 38 -13.45 11.75 -36.75
CA ASP A 38 -12.00 12.06 -36.80
C ASP A 38 -11.28 11.85 -35.45
N GLY A 39 -12.03 11.56 -34.38
CA GLY A 39 -11.48 11.35 -33.05
C GLY A 39 -10.69 10.04 -32.89
N ILE A 40 -9.93 9.95 -31.81
CA ILE A 40 -9.17 8.74 -31.48
C ILE A 40 -10.14 7.65 -30.99
N LYS A 41 -10.15 6.49 -31.64
CA LYS A 41 -11.04 5.36 -31.31
C LYS A 41 -10.66 4.63 -30.02
N SER A 42 -9.37 4.50 -29.77
CA SER A 42 -8.84 3.77 -28.62
C SER A 42 -8.05 4.69 -27.69
N PRO A 43 -8.04 4.43 -26.38
CA PRO A 43 -7.25 5.22 -25.44
C PRO A 43 -5.75 5.20 -25.82
N VAL A 44 -5.11 6.37 -25.79
CA VAL A 44 -3.67 6.47 -25.96
C VAL A 44 -2.98 5.94 -24.72
N GLN A 45 -2.04 5.01 -24.89
CA GLN A 45 -1.28 4.45 -23.77
C GLN A 45 -0.25 5.47 -23.27
N PRO A 46 -0.26 5.82 -21.97
CA PRO A 46 0.72 6.74 -21.42
C PRO A 46 2.10 6.08 -21.27
N SER A 47 3.16 6.82 -21.58
CA SER A 47 4.53 6.42 -21.25
C SER A 47 4.84 6.76 -19.78
N LEU A 48 4.84 5.74 -18.93
CA LEU A 48 5.14 5.92 -17.50
C LEU A 48 6.64 5.91 -17.24
N GLN A 49 7.16 6.99 -16.65
CA GLN A 49 8.56 7.04 -16.20
C GLN A 49 8.74 6.16 -14.97
N LYS A 50 9.52 5.09 -15.10
CA LYS A 50 9.89 4.22 -13.99
C LYS A 50 11.11 4.80 -13.25
N GLY A 51 10.93 5.23 -12.00
CA GLY A 51 11.99 5.75 -11.15
C GLY A 51 12.26 7.25 -11.33
N ARG A 52 13.48 7.70 -11.01
CA ARG A 52 13.88 9.13 -11.05
C ARG A 52 15.02 9.42 -12.04
N ALA A 53 15.27 8.49 -12.96
CA ALA A 53 16.27 8.64 -14.01
C ALA A 53 15.89 9.76 -14.98
N GLY A 54 16.86 10.51 -15.51
CA GLY A 54 16.62 11.50 -16.56
C GLY A 54 16.01 10.90 -17.84
N LEU A 55 15.34 11.76 -18.62
CA LEU A 55 14.76 11.39 -19.91
C LEU A 55 15.86 10.88 -20.88
N GLY A 56 15.51 9.90 -21.72
CA GLY A 56 16.46 9.27 -22.65
C GLY A 56 17.37 8.21 -22.03
N LYS A 57 17.36 8.02 -20.70
CA LYS A 57 18.06 6.90 -20.07
C LYS A 57 17.41 5.58 -20.49
N VAL A 58 18.11 4.79 -21.30
CA VAL A 58 17.69 3.43 -21.67
C VAL A 58 17.66 2.58 -20.41
N VAL A 59 16.47 2.40 -19.84
CA VAL A 59 16.25 1.44 -18.77
C VAL A 59 16.30 0.08 -19.45
N LYS A 60 17.42 -0.64 -19.32
CA LYS A 60 17.42 -2.07 -19.60
C LYS A 60 16.37 -2.66 -18.67
N GLU A 61 15.29 -3.18 -19.24
CA GLU A 61 14.34 -4.02 -18.51
C GLU A 61 15.16 -5.19 -17.98
N VAL A 62 15.69 -5.04 -16.76
CA VAL A 62 16.23 -6.14 -16.00
C VAL A 62 15.02 -7.03 -15.83
N SER A 63 14.96 -8.08 -16.65
CA SER A 63 14.03 -9.16 -16.43
C SER A 63 14.24 -9.53 -14.97
N ARG A 64 13.30 -9.10 -14.13
CA ARG A 64 13.13 -9.68 -12.82
C ARG A 64 12.66 -11.07 -13.19
N LYS A 65 13.61 -11.94 -13.53
CA LYS A 65 13.47 -13.39 -13.42
C LYS A 65 12.80 -13.50 -12.09
N LYS A 66 11.51 -13.86 -12.07
CA LYS A 66 10.76 -14.05 -10.85
C LYS A 66 11.70 -14.89 -10.00
N ARG A 67 12.36 -14.26 -9.05
CA ARG A 67 12.75 -14.96 -7.85
C ARG A 67 11.38 -15.39 -7.40
N LYS A 68 11.02 -16.64 -7.72
CA LYS A 68 9.99 -17.34 -6.96
C LYS A 68 10.31 -16.89 -5.55
N ALA A 69 9.37 -16.23 -4.88
CA ALA A 69 9.49 -16.03 -3.46
C ALA A 69 9.90 -17.42 -2.97
N ALA A 70 11.16 -17.54 -2.56
CA ALA A 70 11.50 -18.63 -1.71
C ALA A 70 10.50 -18.37 -0.58
N GLU A 71 9.58 -19.32 -0.39
CA GLU A 71 9.18 -19.71 0.95
C GLU A 71 10.37 -19.44 1.88
N PRO A 72 10.18 -18.90 3.10
CA PRO A 72 11.26 -18.76 4.06
C PRO A 72 11.75 -20.17 4.47
N GLY A 73 12.39 -20.88 3.55
CA GLY A 73 13.20 -22.05 3.75
C GLY A 73 14.49 -21.51 4.30
N ASP A 74 14.58 -21.63 5.63
CA ASP A 74 15.82 -21.79 6.36
C ASP A 74 16.97 -21.00 5.74
N ALA A 75 16.96 -19.69 5.98
CA ALA A 75 18.23 -19.03 6.24
C ALA A 75 18.85 -19.75 7.43
N ALA A 76 19.59 -20.83 7.14
CA ALA A 76 20.58 -21.43 8.00
C ALA A 76 21.65 -20.35 8.24
N CYS A 77 21.30 -19.38 9.08
CA CYS A 77 22.27 -18.82 9.99
C CYS A 77 22.88 -20.03 10.70
N GLY A 78 24.21 -20.15 10.65
CA GLY A 78 24.96 -21.21 11.33
C GLY A 78 24.92 -21.07 12.85
N ASP A 79 23.72 -20.92 13.40
CA ASP A 79 23.44 -20.69 14.80
C ASP A 79 23.06 -22.03 15.46
N SER A 80 23.60 -22.28 16.65
CA SER A 80 23.26 -23.49 17.41
C SER A 80 21.75 -23.52 17.73
N LYS A 81 21.19 -24.72 17.91
CA LYS A 81 19.76 -24.94 18.26
C LYS A 81 19.30 -24.07 19.44
N VAL A 82 20.21 -23.75 20.36
CA VAL A 82 19.96 -22.92 21.55
C VAL A 82 19.73 -21.45 21.18
N VAL A 83 20.51 -20.91 20.24
CA VAL A 83 20.45 -19.51 19.82
C VAL A 83 19.17 -19.24 19.03
N CYS A 84 18.77 -20.16 18.14
CA CYS A 84 17.51 -20.03 17.40
C CYS A 84 16.27 -20.11 18.31
N ALA A 85 16.29 -20.96 19.34
CA ALA A 85 15.20 -21.05 20.32
C ALA A 85 15.07 -19.79 21.19
N LYS A 86 16.20 -19.18 21.58
CA LYS A 86 16.23 -17.93 22.36
C LYS A 86 15.61 -16.76 21.57
N ARG A 87 15.98 -16.60 20.30
CA ARG A 87 15.47 -15.56 19.40
C ARG A 87 13.96 -15.64 19.21
N ARG A 88 13.40 -16.86 19.11
CA ARG A 88 11.95 -17.07 18.97
C ARG A 88 11.18 -16.60 20.21
N ARG A 89 11.70 -16.89 21.42
CA ARG A 89 11.09 -16.43 22.68
C ARG A 89 11.19 -14.92 22.84
N GLU A 90 12.32 -14.32 22.51
CA GLU A 90 12.51 -12.87 22.57
C GLU A 90 11.60 -12.14 21.57
N ALA A 91 11.47 -12.65 20.35
CA ALA A 91 10.56 -12.11 19.35
C ALA A 91 9.08 -12.21 19.77
N GLU A 92 8.67 -13.31 20.41
CA GLU A 92 7.31 -13.46 20.95
C GLU A 92 7.05 -12.49 22.11
N ILE A 93 8.03 -12.29 22.99
CA ILE A 93 7.94 -11.30 24.08
C ILE A 93 7.84 -9.88 23.53
N GLU A 94 8.64 -9.55 22.50
CA GLU A 94 8.63 -8.23 21.88
C GLU A 94 7.36 -7.97 21.06
N GLU A 95 6.86 -8.98 20.34
CA GLU A 95 5.58 -8.89 19.64
C GLU A 95 4.41 -8.73 20.63
N ARG A 96 4.44 -9.46 21.75
CA ARG A 96 3.47 -9.31 22.83
C ARG A 96 3.52 -7.91 23.45
N ARG A 97 4.72 -7.37 23.70
CA ARG A 97 4.91 -5.99 24.19
C ARG A 97 4.36 -4.98 23.19
N ARG A 98 4.65 -5.14 21.89
CA ARG A 98 4.14 -4.28 20.82
C ARG A 98 2.61 -4.33 20.74
N LYS A 99 2.03 -5.53 20.79
CA LYS A 99 0.56 -5.71 20.82
C LYS A 99 -0.05 -5.07 22.05
N GLN A 100 0.57 -5.24 23.22
CA GLN A 100 0.13 -4.58 24.46
C GLN A 100 0.17 -3.06 24.32
N GLN A 101 1.27 -2.48 23.82
CA GLN A 101 1.38 -1.03 23.57
C GLN A 101 0.30 -0.52 22.61
N VAL A 102 0.00 -1.27 21.54
CA VAL A 102 -1.02 -0.90 20.58
C VAL A 102 -2.42 -0.97 21.21
N VAL A 103 -2.73 -2.03 21.96
CA VAL A 103 -4.01 -2.17 22.67
C VAL A 103 -4.17 -1.09 23.74
N GLU A 104 -3.11 -0.78 24.48
CA GLU A 104 -3.06 0.30 25.46
C GLU A 104 -3.30 1.66 24.78
N MET A 105 -2.56 1.96 23.72
CA MET A 105 -2.77 3.16 22.90
C MET A 105 -4.21 3.26 22.40
N TYR A 106 -4.78 2.21 21.81
CA TYR A 106 -6.17 2.25 21.34
C TYR A 106 -7.21 2.33 22.47
N ARG A 107 -6.90 1.80 23.66
CA ARG A 107 -7.75 1.94 24.85
C ARG A 107 -7.71 3.37 25.38
N GLU A 108 -6.55 4.01 25.36
CA GLU A 108 -6.36 5.40 25.80
C GLU A 108 -7.04 6.41 24.87
N PHE A 109 -6.98 6.19 23.55
CA PHE A 109 -7.60 7.07 22.55
C PHE A 109 -9.05 6.69 22.20
N ARG A 110 -9.62 5.66 22.84
CA ARG A 110 -11.05 5.35 22.71
C ARG A 110 -11.82 6.43 23.47
N GLU A 111 -12.53 7.28 22.73
CA GLU A 111 -13.38 8.31 23.33
C GLU A 111 -14.35 7.66 24.34
N PRO A 112 -14.38 8.13 25.60
CA PRO A 112 -15.36 7.65 26.56
C PRO A 112 -16.73 8.23 26.22
N ASP A 113 -17.77 7.42 26.40
CA ASP A 113 -19.14 7.93 26.47
C ASP A 113 -19.20 8.95 27.63
N ALA A 114 -19.90 10.06 27.38
CA ALA A 114 -20.01 11.21 28.26
C ALA A 114 -20.54 10.81 29.66
N GLY A 115 -19.64 10.49 30.60
CA GLY A 115 -20.03 10.14 31.97
C GLY A 115 -19.02 9.35 32.80
N ALA A 116 -17.96 8.79 32.20
CA ALA A 116 -16.95 8.05 32.97
C ALA A 116 -15.77 8.95 33.36
N GLU A 117 -15.71 9.39 34.61
CA GLU A 117 -14.45 9.90 35.18
C GLU A 117 -13.45 8.74 35.31
N GLN A 118 -12.34 8.74 34.57
CA GLN A 118 -11.06 8.26 35.13
C GLN A 118 -9.79 8.50 34.30
N PHE A 119 -8.75 8.86 35.06
CA PHE A 119 -7.30 8.71 34.85
C PHE A 119 -6.72 9.04 33.46
N HIS A 120 -6.29 10.29 33.30
CA HIS A 120 -5.56 10.75 32.11
C HIS A 120 -4.04 10.54 32.29
N PRO A 121 -3.32 9.91 31.35
CA PRO A 121 -1.89 9.59 31.51
C PRO A 121 -1.00 10.84 31.64
N LEU A 122 -1.37 11.95 30.99
CA LEU A 122 -0.69 13.25 31.14
C LEU A 122 -0.89 13.91 32.52
N LYS A 123 -1.89 13.47 33.29
CA LYS A 123 -2.08 13.89 34.69
C LYS A 123 -1.39 12.93 35.66
N SER A 124 -0.96 11.76 35.19
CA SER A 124 -0.12 10.86 35.97
C SER A 124 1.31 11.37 35.91
N LYS A 125 1.93 11.58 37.07
CA LYS A 125 3.35 11.93 37.16
C LYS A 125 4.15 10.75 36.60
N SER A 126 4.69 10.91 35.39
CA SER A 126 5.54 9.88 34.79
C SER A 126 6.85 9.78 35.57
N ARG A 127 7.34 8.56 35.79
CA ARG A 127 8.65 8.29 36.41
C ARG A 127 9.84 8.83 35.59
N LEU A 128 9.60 9.48 34.45
CA LEU A 128 10.64 10.11 33.62
C LEU A 128 11.30 11.32 34.30
N SER A 129 10.66 11.90 35.33
CA SER A 129 11.30 12.90 36.19
C SER A 129 12.28 12.29 37.21
N ALA A 130 12.26 10.97 37.43
CA ALA A 130 13.15 10.32 38.41
C ALA A 130 14.50 9.89 37.82
N THR A 131 14.69 10.00 36.50
CA THR A 131 15.90 9.52 35.82
C THR A 131 16.54 10.55 34.87
N ASN A 132 16.07 11.80 34.83
CA ASN A 132 16.66 12.87 34.02
C ASN A 132 17.12 14.04 34.90
N PRO A 133 18.39 14.09 35.34
CA PRO A 133 18.90 15.10 36.25
C PRO A 133 19.17 16.47 35.59
N LEU A 134 18.55 16.77 34.44
CA LEU A 134 18.77 17.97 33.62
C LEU A 134 17.50 18.81 33.41
N LEU A 135 16.42 18.47 34.12
CA LEU A 135 15.15 19.20 34.11
C LEU A 135 14.80 19.84 35.47
N ASP A 136 15.73 19.85 36.41
CA ASP A 136 15.60 20.56 37.69
C ASP A 136 16.47 21.83 37.67
N ASP A 137 16.00 22.87 36.97
CA ASP A 137 16.34 24.29 37.15
C ASP A 137 15.14 25.16 36.72
#